data_AF-A0A535LP12-F1
#
_entry.id   AF-A0A535LP12-F1
#
_cell.length_a   1.000
_cell.length_b   1.000
_cell.length_c   1.000
_cell.angle_alpha   90.00
_cell.angle_beta   90.00
_cell.angle_gamma   90.00
#
_symmetry.space_group_name_H-M   'P 1'
#
loop_
_entity.id
_entity.type
_entity.pdbx_description
1 polymer ?
#
loop_
_entity_poly.entity_id
_entity_poly.type
_entity_poly.pdbx_seq_one_letter_code
_entity_poly.pdbx_strand_id
1 'polypeptide(L)'
;MAVHPARNFREPKAIELLAFAYALGVVGTLWDWREHLLGPGTQPPHLVIDLGGLLVISALAFSGRIDLRSRTFIALYVLLVLVVLVAFGPFVLMMAAPKSALMASLMHSMMSSGALLVYLPLVLLASWSAWRWLSQDRLNWWRLAAALGIVVVAIATVWDLYWHQTHPMELRASMAGLPPHQAILAGFLIGLIGAGWGAALGINRAGFRSQTTGGTIENAASKSK
;
A
#
# COMPACT_ATOMS: atom_id res chain seq x y z
N MET A 1 9.97 36.90 -8.63
CA MET A 1 9.83 36.20 -7.33
C MET A 1 8.42 35.65 -7.22
N ALA A 2 8.28 34.34 -7.12
CA ALA A 2 7.05 33.69 -6.65
C ALA A 2 7.45 32.35 -6.02
N VAL A 3 7.70 32.36 -4.71
CA VAL A 3 7.88 31.14 -3.92
C VAL A 3 6.48 30.64 -3.59
N HIS A 4 6.00 29.64 -4.32
CA HIS A 4 4.76 28.96 -3.93
C HIS A 4 4.99 28.15 -2.65
N PRO A 5 4.03 28.16 -1.71
CA PRO A 5 4.18 27.42 -0.48
C PRO A 5 4.11 25.92 -0.80
N ALA A 6 5.20 25.19 -0.52
CA ALA A 6 5.15 23.75 -0.38
C ALA A 6 4.06 23.45 0.66
N ARG A 7 2.93 22.84 0.25
CA ARG A 7 1.89 22.41 1.17
C ARG A 7 2.54 21.46 2.17
N ASN A 8 2.78 21.94 3.38
CA ASN A 8 3.18 21.12 4.50
C ASN A 8 1.98 20.25 4.88
N PHE A 9 1.87 19.07 4.27
CA PHE A 9 1.05 18.00 4.82
C PHE A 9 1.71 17.57 6.14
N ARG A 10 1.34 18.24 7.25
CA ARG A 10 1.75 17.85 8.61
C ARG A 10 1.23 16.43 8.89
N GLU A 11 2.08 15.44 8.61
CA GLU A 11 2.74 14.38 9.39
C GLU A 11 2.07 13.42 10.42
N PRO A 12 0.82 13.52 10.90
CA PRO A 12 0.15 12.34 11.51
C PRO A 12 -0.65 11.50 10.49
N LYS A 13 -1.19 12.14 9.46
CA LYS A 13 -2.15 11.50 8.54
C LYS A 13 -1.54 10.40 7.66
N ALA A 14 -0.25 10.52 7.32
CA ALA A 14 0.39 9.57 6.41
C ALA A 14 0.61 8.20 7.08
N ILE A 15 1.03 8.18 8.35
CA ILE A 15 1.28 6.92 9.06
C ILE A 15 -0.03 6.21 9.46
N GLU A 16 -1.06 6.98 9.80
CA GLU A 16 -2.42 6.46 10.00
C GLU A 16 -3.00 5.89 8.70
N LEU A 17 -2.83 6.60 7.58
CA LEU A 17 -3.23 6.10 6.26
C LEU A 17 -2.47 4.83 5.88
N LEU A 18 -1.17 4.75 6.17
CA LEU A 18 -0.39 3.52 5.96
C LEU A 18 -0.97 2.37 6.79
N ALA A 19 -1.21 2.58 8.09
CA ALA A 19 -1.78 1.54 8.96
C ALA A 19 -3.15 1.07 8.45
N PHE A 20 -4.02 2.00 8.06
CA PHE A 20 -5.32 1.67 7.46
C PHE A 20 -5.16 0.89 6.15
N ALA A 21 -4.27 1.32 5.26
CA ALA A 21 -4.04 0.67 3.98
C ALA A 21 -3.46 -0.75 4.13
N TYR A 22 -2.53 -0.94 5.07
CA TYR A 22 -2.04 -2.27 5.42
C TYR A 22 -3.15 -3.16 6.00
N ALA A 23 -3.98 -2.63 6.90
CA ALA A 23 -5.11 -3.36 7.46
C ALA A 23 -6.11 -3.77 6.35
N LEU A 24 -6.35 -2.89 5.37
CA LEU A 24 -7.17 -3.21 4.21
C LEU A 24 -6.59 -4.38 3.41
N GLY A 25 -5.28 -4.38 3.18
CA GLY A 25 -4.57 -5.50 2.55
C GLY A 25 -4.72 -6.81 3.31
N VAL A 26 -4.54 -6.78 4.65
CA VAL A 26 -4.77 -7.96 5.52
C VAL A 26 -6.20 -8.47 5.38
N VAL A 27 -7.21 -7.59 5.44
CA VAL A 27 -8.62 -7.96 5.27
C VAL A 27 -8.85 -8.59 3.90
N GLY A 28 -8.29 -8.02 2.85
CA GLY A 28 -8.34 -8.57 1.50
C GLY A 28 -7.77 -9.99 1.43
N THR A 29 -6.60 -10.22 2.00
CA THR A 29 -5.96 -11.55 1.99
C THR A 29 -6.69 -12.57 2.86
N LEU A 30 -7.27 -12.16 3.99
CA LEU A 30 -8.10 -13.06 4.82
C LEU A 30 -9.42 -13.41 4.14
N TRP A 31 -10.01 -12.46 3.41
CA TRP A 31 -11.17 -12.74 2.58
C TRP A 31 -10.82 -13.69 1.44
N ASP A 32 -9.71 -13.44 0.76
CA ASP A 32 -9.24 -14.31 -0.31
C ASP A 32 -9.03 -15.77 0.14
N TRP A 33 -8.41 -15.95 1.31
CA TRP A 33 -8.32 -17.26 1.97
C TRP A 33 -9.70 -17.91 2.15
N ARG A 34 -10.67 -17.16 2.68
CA ARG A 34 -12.02 -17.66 2.86
C ARG A 34 -12.63 -18.15 1.54
N GLU A 35 -12.44 -17.43 0.44
CA GLU A 35 -12.93 -17.85 -0.89
C GLU A 35 -12.22 -19.12 -1.39
N HIS A 36 -10.90 -19.24 -1.19
CA HIS A 36 -10.15 -20.47 -1.52
C HIS A 36 -10.67 -21.71 -0.76
N LEU A 37 -11.12 -21.55 0.49
CA LEU A 37 -11.70 -22.63 1.29
C LEU A 37 -13.14 -22.99 0.90
N LEU A 38 -13.99 -21.99 0.64
CA LEU A 38 -15.43 -22.20 0.42
C LEU A 38 -15.78 -22.45 -1.06
N GLY A 39 -14.85 -22.19 -1.97
CA GLY A 39 -15.09 -22.20 -3.42
C GLY A 39 -15.32 -20.77 -3.94
N PRO A 40 -15.17 -20.56 -5.26
CA PRO A 40 -15.09 -19.23 -5.84
C PRO A 40 -16.44 -18.52 -5.70
N GLY A 41 -16.51 -17.53 -4.82
CA GLY A 41 -17.61 -16.59 -4.75
C GLY A 41 -17.62 -15.65 -5.95
N THR A 42 -18.68 -14.82 -6.03
CA THR A 42 -18.87 -13.87 -7.13
C THR A 42 -18.13 -12.55 -6.94
N GLN A 43 -17.37 -12.39 -5.86
CA GLN A 43 -16.70 -11.14 -5.49
C GLN A 43 -15.19 -11.34 -5.53
N PRO A 44 -14.41 -10.41 -6.13
CA PRO A 44 -12.96 -10.55 -6.27
C PRO A 44 -12.20 -10.02 -5.04
N PRO A 45 -11.71 -10.87 -4.12
CA PRO A 45 -11.00 -10.42 -2.92
C PRO A 45 -9.69 -9.72 -3.27
N HIS A 46 -9.08 -10.11 -4.39
CA HIS A 46 -7.90 -9.47 -4.99
C HIS A 46 -8.08 -7.95 -5.19
N LEU A 47 -9.31 -7.48 -5.47
CA LEU A 47 -9.57 -6.05 -5.58
C LEU A 47 -9.24 -5.29 -4.28
N VAL A 48 -9.54 -5.90 -3.13
CA VAL A 48 -9.28 -5.32 -1.81
C VAL A 48 -7.77 -5.37 -1.50
N ILE A 49 -7.11 -6.46 -1.88
CA ILE A 49 -5.66 -6.63 -1.76
C ILE A 49 -4.94 -5.54 -2.57
N ASP A 50 -5.30 -5.39 -3.85
CA ASP A 50 -4.71 -4.42 -4.77
C ASP A 50 -4.93 -2.98 -4.30
N LEU A 51 -6.15 -2.67 -3.82
CA LEU A 51 -6.46 -1.36 -3.27
C LEU A 51 -5.63 -1.05 -2.02
N GLY A 52 -5.48 -2.02 -1.11
CA GLY A 52 -4.62 -1.89 0.06
C GLY A 52 -3.17 -1.61 -0.32
N GLY A 53 -2.60 -2.42 -1.21
CA GLY A 53 -1.24 -2.26 -1.72
C GLY A 53 -1.02 -0.90 -2.40
N LEU A 54 -1.95 -0.46 -3.24
CA LEU A 54 -1.85 0.82 -3.94
C LEU A 54 -1.97 2.02 -3.01
N LEU A 55 -2.82 1.95 -1.97
CA LEU A 55 -2.90 3.00 -0.96
C LEU A 55 -1.60 3.09 -0.16
N VAL A 56 -1.00 1.96 0.20
CA VAL A 56 0.32 1.92 0.86
C VAL A 56 1.38 2.57 -0.03
N ILE A 57 1.50 2.11 -1.29
CA ILE A 57 2.46 2.65 -2.25
C ILE A 57 2.27 4.15 -2.43
N SER A 58 1.03 4.61 -2.61
CA SER A 58 0.71 6.03 -2.79
C SER A 58 1.10 6.85 -1.56
N ALA A 59 0.82 6.33 -0.36
CA ALA A 59 1.20 7.00 0.88
C ALA A 59 2.73 7.12 0.99
N LEU A 60 3.51 6.06 0.69
CA LEU A 60 4.98 6.11 0.72
C LEU A 60 5.56 7.03 -0.39
N ALA A 61 5.01 6.94 -1.60
CA ALA A 61 5.48 7.66 -2.77
C ALA A 61 5.25 9.17 -2.65
N PHE A 62 4.14 9.58 -2.04
CA PHE A 62 3.69 10.98 -2.08
C PHE A 62 3.59 11.66 -0.70
N SER A 63 3.98 10.98 0.39
CA SER A 63 4.12 11.65 1.70
C SER A 63 5.32 12.60 1.76
N GLY A 64 5.28 13.49 2.76
CA GLY A 64 6.35 14.45 3.04
C GLY A 64 6.40 15.58 2.02
N ARG A 65 7.55 16.27 1.95
CA ARG A 65 7.75 17.33 0.97
C ARG A 65 7.98 16.73 -0.41
N ILE A 66 7.16 17.13 -1.39
CA ILE A 66 7.31 16.70 -2.77
C ILE A 66 7.20 17.90 -3.71
N ASP A 67 8.12 17.97 -4.67
CA ASP A 67 8.04 18.92 -5.77
C ASP A 67 7.33 18.23 -6.94
N LEU A 68 6.15 18.75 -7.29
CA LEU A 68 5.30 18.23 -8.37
C LEU A 68 5.96 18.39 -9.76
N ARG A 69 6.96 19.26 -9.89
CA ARG A 69 7.71 19.45 -11.14
C ARG A 69 8.95 18.56 -11.21
N SER A 70 9.28 17.85 -10.14
CA SER A 70 10.46 16.98 -10.12
C SER A 70 10.29 15.78 -11.02
N ARG A 71 11.38 15.36 -11.67
CA ARG A 71 11.42 14.12 -12.47
C ARG A 71 11.03 12.90 -11.64
N THR A 72 11.38 12.88 -10.34
CA THR A 72 10.99 11.83 -9.40
C THR A 72 9.49 11.74 -9.21
N PHE A 73 8.80 12.88 -9.01
CA PHE A 73 7.34 12.89 -8.91
C PHE A 73 6.70 12.35 -10.19
N ILE A 74 7.13 12.84 -11.34
CA ILE A 74 6.60 12.42 -12.65
C ILE A 74 6.79 10.90 -12.84
N ALA A 75 7.98 10.38 -12.55
CA ALA A 75 8.28 8.96 -12.69
C ALA A 75 7.42 8.09 -11.77
N LEU A 76 7.30 8.44 -10.47
CA LEU A 76 6.45 7.72 -9.53
C LEU A 76 4.97 7.79 -9.92
N TYR A 77 4.51 8.94 -10.42
CA TYR A 77 3.14 9.12 -10.89
C TYR A 77 2.84 8.26 -12.12
N VAL A 78 3.72 8.27 -13.13
CA VAL A 78 3.56 7.43 -14.33
C VAL A 78 3.58 5.95 -13.96
N LEU A 79 4.52 5.52 -13.11
CA LEU A 79 4.57 4.15 -12.61
C LEU A 79 3.29 3.78 -11.86
N LEU A 80 2.77 4.65 -11.00
CA LEU A 80 1.51 4.43 -10.30
C LEU A 80 0.36 4.24 -11.29
N VAL A 81 0.23 5.11 -12.30
CA VAL A 81 -0.81 4.99 -13.33
C VAL A 81 -0.69 3.66 -14.07
N LEU A 82 0.52 3.24 -14.45
CA LEU A 82 0.74 1.96 -15.12
C LEU A 82 0.32 0.79 -14.22
N VAL A 83 0.70 0.79 -12.95
CA VAL A 83 0.31 -0.26 -12.00
C VAL A 83 -1.21 -0.28 -11.77
N VAL A 84 -1.85 0.88 -11.66
CA VAL A 84 -3.32 0.99 -11.54
C VAL A 84 -4.01 0.39 -12.77
N LEU A 85 -3.50 0.67 -13.97
CA LEU A 85 -4.06 0.09 -15.21
C LEU A 85 -3.86 -1.42 -15.28
N VAL A 86 -2.71 -1.93 -14.85
CA VAL A 86 -2.43 -3.38 -14.83
C VAL A 86 -3.29 -4.09 -13.78
N ALA A 87 -3.40 -3.53 -12.57
CA ALA A 87 -4.15 -4.13 -11.48
C ALA A 87 -5.67 -4.06 -11.73
N PHE A 88 -6.22 -2.88 -12.06
CA PHE A 88 -7.66 -2.68 -12.16
C PHE A 88 -8.24 -2.77 -13.56
N GLY A 89 -7.43 -2.58 -14.61
CA GLY A 89 -7.89 -2.68 -16.00
C GLY A 89 -8.59 -4.01 -16.31
N PRO A 90 -8.00 -5.16 -15.94
CA PRO A 90 -8.65 -6.46 -16.11
C PRO A 90 -9.98 -6.58 -15.35
N PHE A 91 -10.07 -6.06 -14.11
CA PHE A 91 -11.31 -6.08 -13.34
C PHE A 91 -12.41 -5.22 -13.99
N VAL A 92 -12.08 -4.00 -14.43
CA VAL A 92 -13.03 -3.12 -15.13
C VAL A 92 -13.52 -3.79 -16.42
N LEU A 93 -12.61 -4.41 -17.18
CA LEU A 93 -12.96 -5.13 -18.40
C LEU A 93 -13.83 -6.37 -18.12
N MET A 94 -13.53 -7.11 -17.06
CA MET A 94 -14.31 -8.27 -16.62
C MET A 94 -15.75 -7.86 -16.26
N MET A 95 -15.94 -6.71 -15.60
CA MET A 95 -17.27 -6.23 -15.22
C MET A 95 -18.03 -5.65 -16.41
N ALA A 96 -17.36 -4.90 -17.28
CA ALA A 96 -18.00 -4.19 -18.39
C ALA A 96 -18.22 -5.07 -19.64
N ALA A 97 -17.28 -5.96 -19.95
CA ALA A 97 -17.27 -6.77 -21.17
C ALA A 97 -16.66 -8.17 -20.97
N PRO A 98 -17.22 -9.01 -20.06
CA PRO A 98 -16.65 -10.30 -19.67
C PRO A 98 -16.47 -11.30 -20.80
N LYS A 99 -17.30 -11.21 -21.86
CA LYS A 99 -17.28 -12.11 -23.02
C LYS A 99 -16.56 -11.53 -24.24
N SER A 100 -15.83 -10.43 -24.08
CA SER A 100 -15.12 -9.79 -25.19
C SER A 100 -13.89 -10.59 -25.62
N ALA A 101 -13.53 -10.51 -26.91
CA ALA A 101 -12.29 -11.07 -27.43
C ALA A 101 -11.04 -10.45 -26.78
N LEU A 102 -11.15 -9.20 -26.32
CA LEU A 102 -10.10 -8.53 -25.56
C LEU A 102 -9.88 -9.21 -24.21
N MET A 103 -10.95 -9.48 -23.45
CA MET A 103 -10.86 -10.18 -22.16
C MET A 103 -10.24 -11.57 -22.32
N ALA A 104 -10.69 -12.33 -23.34
CA ALA A 104 -10.14 -13.66 -23.62
C ALA A 104 -8.63 -13.60 -23.96
N SER A 105 -8.23 -12.66 -24.83
CA SER A 105 -6.82 -12.45 -25.19
C SER A 105 -5.97 -12.03 -23.99
N LEU A 106 -6.52 -11.17 -23.12
CA LEU A 106 -5.85 -10.69 -21.92
C LEU A 106 -5.64 -11.84 -20.91
N MET A 107 -6.66 -12.65 -20.66
CA MET A 107 -6.53 -13.84 -19.81
C MET A 107 -5.49 -14.83 -20.36
N HIS A 108 -5.49 -15.08 -21.67
CA HIS A 108 -4.47 -15.92 -22.30
C HIS A 108 -3.06 -15.35 -22.12
N SER A 109 -2.90 -14.03 -22.28
CA SER A 109 -1.62 -13.35 -22.05
C SER A 109 -1.18 -13.42 -20.58
N MET A 110 -2.09 -13.23 -19.62
CA MET A 110 -1.78 -13.31 -18.18
C MET A 110 -1.32 -14.71 -17.75
N MET A 111 -1.76 -15.75 -18.45
CA MET A 111 -1.30 -17.13 -18.23
C MET A 111 0.08 -17.44 -18.87
N SER A 112 0.68 -16.49 -19.58
CA SER A 112 2.00 -16.65 -20.20
C SER A 112 3.13 -16.15 -19.29
N SER A 113 4.33 -16.72 -19.41
CA SER A 113 5.51 -16.23 -18.66
C SER A 113 5.85 -14.77 -18.94
N GLY A 114 5.46 -14.24 -20.11
CA GLY A 114 5.63 -12.82 -20.46
C GLY A 114 4.86 -11.87 -19.54
N ALA A 115 3.77 -12.34 -18.92
CA ALA A 115 2.98 -11.53 -18.00
C ALA A 115 3.75 -11.12 -16.74
N LEU A 116 4.77 -11.87 -16.32
CA LEU A 116 5.59 -11.51 -15.16
C LEU A 116 6.30 -10.16 -15.35
N LEU A 117 6.70 -9.85 -16.59
CA LEU A 117 7.34 -8.56 -16.92
C LEU A 117 6.37 -7.38 -16.77
N VAL A 118 5.06 -7.61 -16.92
CA VAL A 118 4.02 -6.59 -16.74
C VAL A 118 3.92 -6.14 -15.27
N TYR A 119 4.39 -6.97 -14.33
CA TYR A 119 4.42 -6.65 -12.90
C TYR A 119 5.77 -6.08 -12.43
N LEU A 120 6.80 -6.02 -13.29
CA LEU A 120 8.06 -5.34 -12.95
C LEU A 120 7.86 -3.87 -12.52
N PRO A 121 6.99 -3.07 -13.17
CA PRO A 121 6.65 -1.72 -12.70
C PRO A 121 6.12 -1.68 -11.27
N LEU A 122 5.37 -2.70 -10.81
CA LEU A 122 4.87 -2.77 -9.43
C LEU A 122 6.03 -2.92 -8.44
N VAL A 123 6.95 -3.86 -8.68
CA VAL A 123 8.11 -4.08 -7.79
C VAL A 123 9.02 -2.86 -7.75
N LEU A 124 9.27 -2.24 -8.91
CA LEU A 124 10.06 -1.01 -8.99
C LEU A 124 9.39 0.15 -8.26
N LEU A 125 8.07 0.33 -8.46
CA LEU A 125 7.31 1.37 -7.79
C LEU A 125 7.30 1.16 -6.27
N ALA A 126 7.03 -0.05 -5.78
CA ALA A 126 7.04 -0.37 -4.35
C ALA A 126 8.41 -0.11 -3.74
N SER A 127 9.48 -0.61 -4.38
CA SER A 127 10.86 -0.45 -3.90
C SER A 127 11.30 1.01 -3.90
N TRP A 128 10.98 1.76 -4.96
CA TRP A 128 11.35 3.17 -5.04
C TRP A 128 10.54 4.03 -4.08
N SER A 129 9.24 3.75 -3.90
CA SER A 129 8.40 4.44 -2.93
C SER A 129 8.88 4.19 -1.50
N ALA A 130 9.20 2.94 -1.16
CA ALA A 130 9.79 2.56 0.11
C ALA A 130 11.14 3.28 0.35
N TRP A 131 12.06 3.22 -0.62
CA TRP A 131 13.35 3.90 -0.53
C TRP A 131 13.21 5.42 -0.37
N ARG A 132 12.38 6.04 -1.20
CA ARG A 132 12.09 7.48 -1.13
C ARG A 132 11.61 7.82 0.27
N TRP A 133 10.58 7.12 0.77
CA TRP A 133 10.03 7.39 2.08
C TRP A 133 11.10 7.29 3.16
N LEU A 134 11.85 6.19 3.20
CA LEU A 134 12.94 6.00 4.17
C LEU A 134 13.97 7.13 4.13
N SER A 135 14.31 7.65 2.94
CA SER A 135 15.29 8.74 2.78
C SER A 135 14.83 10.10 3.33
N GLN A 136 13.53 10.29 3.61
CA GLN A 136 12.99 11.59 4.04
C GLN A 136 13.32 11.96 5.49
N ASP A 137 13.65 10.99 6.33
CA ASP A 137 13.89 11.19 7.77
C ASP A 137 14.79 10.06 8.30
N ARG A 138 15.14 10.08 9.59
CA ARG A 138 16.00 9.08 10.22
C ARG A 138 15.41 7.68 10.12
N LEU A 139 16.27 6.72 9.77
CA LEU A 139 15.92 5.31 9.74
C LEU A 139 15.61 4.83 11.17
N ASN A 140 14.52 4.09 11.31
CA ASN A 140 14.16 3.40 12.54
C ASN A 140 13.40 2.11 12.20
N TRP A 141 13.24 1.23 13.19
CA TRP A 141 12.70 -0.11 12.97
C TRP A 141 11.26 -0.13 12.47
N TRP A 142 10.39 0.75 12.97
CA TRP A 142 8.98 0.76 12.56
C TRP A 142 8.81 1.30 11.12
N ARG A 143 9.63 2.28 10.72
CA ARG A 143 9.70 2.73 9.32
C ARG A 143 10.25 1.63 8.42
N LEU A 144 11.32 0.96 8.84
CA LEU A 144 11.88 -0.14 8.07
C LEU A 144 10.85 -1.26 7.88
N ALA A 145 10.11 -1.64 8.92
CA ALA A 145 9.05 -2.64 8.84
C ALA A 145 7.93 -2.23 7.86
N ALA A 146 7.42 -0.99 7.97
CA ALA A 146 6.46 -0.46 7.00
C ALA A 146 7.02 -0.53 5.56
N ALA A 147 8.20 0.04 5.31
CA ALA A 147 8.81 0.05 3.99
C ALA A 147 9.06 -1.35 3.41
N LEU A 148 9.57 -2.29 4.20
CA LEU A 148 9.84 -3.66 3.75
C LEU A 148 8.56 -4.45 3.51
N GLY A 149 7.52 -4.23 4.31
CA GLY A 149 6.24 -4.94 4.18
C GLY A 149 5.66 -4.84 2.77
N ILE A 150 5.66 -3.65 2.16
CA ILE A 150 5.11 -3.48 0.80
C ILE A 150 6.01 -4.08 -0.28
N VAL A 151 7.34 -4.09 -0.06
CA VAL A 151 8.28 -4.72 -1.01
C VAL A 151 8.06 -6.24 -1.01
N VAL A 152 7.86 -6.83 0.17
CA VAL A 152 7.50 -8.25 0.30
C VAL A 152 6.18 -8.53 -0.41
N VAL A 153 5.14 -7.73 -0.21
CA VAL A 153 3.86 -7.88 -0.92
C VAL A 153 4.07 -7.83 -2.44
N ALA A 154 4.78 -6.82 -2.95
CA ALA A 154 4.99 -6.66 -4.40
C ALA A 154 5.72 -7.86 -5.03
N ILE A 155 6.77 -8.38 -4.36
CA ILE A 155 7.49 -9.57 -4.83
C ILE A 155 6.58 -10.81 -4.75
N ALA A 156 5.83 -10.94 -3.65
CA ALA A 156 4.93 -12.07 -3.45
C ALA A 156 3.77 -12.06 -4.47
N THR A 157 3.28 -10.90 -4.92
CA THR A 157 2.31 -10.79 -6.03
C THR A 157 2.87 -11.29 -7.35
N VAL A 158 4.15 -11.02 -7.66
CA VAL A 158 4.79 -11.59 -8.86
C VAL A 158 4.93 -13.10 -8.73
N TRP A 159 5.33 -13.57 -7.55
CA TRP A 159 5.39 -15.00 -7.27
C TRP A 159 4.02 -15.66 -7.35
N ASP A 160 2.97 -14.98 -6.91
CA ASP A 160 1.60 -15.47 -6.96
C ASP A 160 1.13 -15.69 -8.40
N LEU A 161 1.37 -14.72 -9.28
CA LEU A 161 1.09 -14.88 -10.71
C LEU A 161 1.85 -16.07 -11.30
N TYR A 162 3.15 -16.19 -10.99
CA TYR A 162 3.95 -17.33 -11.45
C TYR A 162 3.42 -18.67 -10.92
N TRP A 163 2.97 -18.70 -9.66
CA TRP A 163 2.40 -19.88 -9.03
C TRP A 163 1.15 -20.32 -9.78
N HIS A 164 0.21 -19.41 -10.04
CA HIS A 164 -1.00 -19.68 -10.81
C HIS A 164 -0.73 -20.12 -12.26
N GLN A 165 0.40 -19.72 -12.85
CA GLN A 165 0.80 -20.17 -14.18
C GLN A 165 1.32 -21.62 -14.20
N THR A 166 1.84 -22.11 -13.07
CA THR A 166 2.58 -23.38 -12.99
C THR A 166 1.86 -24.45 -12.17
N HIS A 167 0.90 -24.07 -11.34
CA HIS A 167 0.12 -24.97 -10.49
C HIS A 167 -1.36 -24.87 -10.89
N PRO A 168 -2.10 -26.00 -10.96
CA PRO A 168 -3.54 -25.97 -11.18
C PRO A 168 -4.20 -25.05 -10.16
N MET A 169 -5.27 -24.35 -10.56
CA MET A 169 -6.12 -23.59 -9.62
C MET A 169 -6.66 -24.55 -8.56
N GLU A 170 -6.00 -24.63 -7.41
CA GLU A 170 -6.38 -25.52 -6.31
C GLU A 170 -7.60 -24.95 -5.59
N LEU A 171 -8.76 -25.10 -6.21
CA LEU A 171 -10.04 -24.90 -5.55
C LEU A 171 -10.09 -25.85 -4.34
N ARG A 172 -10.25 -25.29 -3.13
CA ARG A 172 -10.18 -25.98 -1.81
C ARG A 172 -8.78 -26.17 -1.20
N ALA A 173 -7.74 -25.55 -1.75
CA ALA A 173 -6.48 -25.43 -1.01
C ALA A 173 -6.66 -24.52 0.21
N SER A 174 -6.13 -24.94 1.37
CA SER A 174 -5.92 -24.00 2.48
C SER A 174 -4.72 -23.10 2.16
N MET A 175 -4.60 -21.92 2.78
CA MET A 175 -3.41 -21.06 2.61
C MET A 175 -2.09 -21.78 2.89
N ALA A 176 -2.09 -22.87 3.67
CA ALA A 176 -0.89 -23.70 3.84
C ALA A 176 -0.34 -24.24 2.51
N GLY A 177 -1.20 -24.42 1.50
CA GLY A 177 -0.86 -24.82 0.13
C GLY A 177 -0.65 -23.66 -0.84
N LEU A 178 -0.75 -22.39 -0.39
CA LEU A 178 -0.55 -21.19 -1.20
C LEU A 178 0.60 -20.33 -0.65
N PRO A 179 1.87 -20.73 -0.81
CA PRO A 179 3.02 -20.00 -0.29
C PRO A 179 3.09 -18.51 -0.69
N PRO A 180 2.77 -18.11 -1.94
CA PRO A 180 2.76 -16.69 -2.30
C PRO A 180 1.75 -15.88 -1.49
N HIS A 181 0.55 -16.41 -1.27
CA HIS A 181 -0.46 -15.73 -0.47
C HIS A 181 -0.04 -15.57 1.00
N GLN A 182 0.66 -16.56 1.57
CA GLN A 182 1.26 -16.43 2.91
C GLN A 182 2.28 -15.28 2.95
N ALA A 183 3.10 -15.16 1.91
CA ALA A 183 4.08 -14.08 1.80
C ALA A 183 3.40 -12.71 1.63
N ILE A 184 2.31 -12.62 0.86
CA ILE A 184 1.48 -11.41 0.75
C ILE A 184 0.93 -11.02 2.14
N LEU A 185 0.31 -11.97 2.85
CA LEU A 185 -0.22 -11.73 4.20
C LEU A 185 0.88 -11.28 5.17
N ALA A 186 2.03 -11.96 5.16
CA ALA A 186 3.17 -11.62 6.00
C ALA A 186 3.68 -10.20 5.70
N GLY A 187 3.81 -9.84 4.42
CA GLY A 187 4.19 -8.49 4.01
C GLY A 187 3.22 -7.42 4.53
N PHE A 188 1.91 -7.66 4.40
CA PHE A 188 0.91 -6.74 4.96
C PHE A 188 0.95 -6.66 6.49
N LEU A 189 1.13 -7.77 7.19
CA LEU A 189 1.22 -7.80 8.66
C LEU A 189 2.48 -7.09 9.17
N ILE A 190 3.64 -7.34 8.57
CA ILE A 190 4.90 -6.64 8.90
C ILE A 190 4.71 -5.13 8.74
N GLY A 191 4.10 -4.74 7.61
CA GLY A 191 3.84 -3.34 7.33
C GLY A 191 2.83 -2.70 8.29
N LEU A 192 1.77 -3.43 8.64
CA LEU A 192 0.75 -3.03 9.62
C LEU A 192 1.36 -2.81 11.01
N ILE A 193 2.23 -3.72 11.46
CA ILE A 193 2.93 -3.60 12.74
C ILE A 193 3.80 -2.35 12.74
N GLY A 194 4.59 -2.14 11.67
CA GLY A 194 5.43 -0.96 11.52
C GLY A 194 4.64 0.35 11.51
N ALA A 195 3.59 0.43 10.69
CA ALA A 195 2.76 1.61 10.58
C ALA A 195 1.92 1.87 11.84
N GLY A 196 1.33 0.83 12.43
CA GLY A 196 0.55 0.91 13.66
C GLY A 196 1.39 1.37 14.85
N TRP A 197 2.61 0.85 15.00
CA TRP A 197 3.55 1.32 16.03
C TRP A 197 3.93 2.78 15.82
N GLY A 198 4.23 3.18 14.58
CA GLY A 198 4.51 4.57 14.24
C GLY A 198 3.35 5.52 14.56
N ALA A 199 2.12 5.12 14.26
CA ALA A 199 0.91 5.88 14.57
C ALA A 199 0.70 6.01 16.09
N ALA A 200 0.83 4.92 16.85
CA ALA A 200 0.71 4.93 18.30
C ALA A 200 1.73 5.87 18.98
N LEU A 201 2.98 5.86 18.53
CA LEU A 201 4.01 6.79 19.02
C LEU A 201 3.67 8.26 18.69
N GLY A 202 3.06 8.52 17.54
CA GLY A 202 2.61 9.84 17.12
C GLY A 202 1.52 10.40 18.02
N ILE A 203 0.52 9.58 18.36
CA ILE A 203 -0.58 9.93 19.27
C ILE A 203 -0.03 10.27 20.67
N ASN A 204 0.86 9.44 21.20
CA ASN A 204 1.45 9.66 22.52
C ASN A 204 2.22 11.00 22.59
N ARG A 205 2.99 11.36 21.55
CA ARG A 205 3.69 12.65 21.49
C ARG A 205 2.74 13.85 21.42
N ALA A 206 1.60 13.72 20.74
CA ALA A 206 0.58 14.77 20.68
C ALA A 206 -0.12 14.97 22.04
N GLY A 207 -0.45 13.87 22.73
CA GLY A 207 -1.02 13.90 24.08
C GLY A 207 -0.09 14.57 25.10
N PHE A 208 1.20 14.21 25.11
CA PHE A 208 2.19 14.84 25.99
C PHE A 208 2.35 16.35 25.74
N ARG A 209 2.35 16.80 24.48
CA ARG A 209 2.43 18.24 24.17
C ARG A 209 1.21 19.02 24.66
N SER A 210 0.01 18.41 24.59
CA SER A 210 -1.23 19.06 25.06
C SER A 210 -1.26 19.28 26.57
N GLN A 211 -0.64 18.39 27.36
CA GLN A 211 -0.57 18.52 28.82
C GLN A 211 0.44 19.59 29.28
N THR A 212 1.51 19.83 28.51
CA THR A 212 2.51 20.85 28.86
C THR A 212 2.10 22.30 28.55
N THR A 213 1.09 22.52 27.70
CA THR A 213 0.60 23.86 27.34
C THR A 213 -0.58 24.35 28.19
N GLY A 214 -1.08 23.54 29.12
CA GLY A 214 -2.23 23.88 29.98
C GLY A 214 -1.88 24.43 31.37
N GLY A 215 -0.59 24.71 31.64
CA GLY A 215 -0.06 24.99 32.98
C GLY A 215 0.43 26.41 33.25
N THR A 216 0.13 27.39 32.39
CA THR A 216 0.43 28.81 32.67
C THR A 216 -0.88 29.58 32.80
N ILE A 217 -1.40 29.62 34.03
CA ILE A 217 -2.33 30.66 34.45
C ILE A 217 -1.52 31.96 34.47
N GLU A 218 -1.69 32.77 33.43
CA GLU A 218 -1.28 34.17 33.40
C GLU A 218 -2.05 34.92 34.50
N ASN A 219 -1.44 35.07 35.67
CA ASN A 219 -1.82 36.11 36.62
C ASN A 219 -1.21 37.44 36.15
N ALA A 220 -1.79 38.00 35.09
CA ALA A 220 -1.54 39.36 34.66
C ALA A 220 -2.87 40.13 34.72
N ALA A 221 -3.18 40.71 35.88
CA ALA A 221 -3.77 42.05 36.03
C ALA A 221 -4.40 42.24 37.42
N SER A 222 -3.63 42.75 38.37
CA SER A 222 -4.17 43.73 39.33
C SER A 222 -3.39 45.03 39.17
N LYS A 223 -3.85 45.87 38.24
CA LYS A 223 -3.62 47.32 38.26
C LYS A 223 -4.98 48.00 38.24
N SER A 224 -5.33 48.63 39.36
CA SER A 224 -6.39 49.64 39.59
C SER A 224 -6.61 49.62 41.12
N LYS A 225 -6.21 50.58 41.95
CA LYS A 225 -5.83 52.00 41.82
C LYS A 225 -4.78 52.32 42.87
#